data_AF-A0A0F2NGU1-F1
#
_entry.id   AF-A0A0F2NGU1-F1
#
_cell.length_a   1.000
_cell.length_b   1.000
_cell.length_c   1.000
_cell.angle_alpha   90.00
_cell.angle_beta   90.00
_cell.angle_gamma   90.00
#
_symmetry.space_group_name_H-M   'P 1'
#
loop_
_entity.id
_entity.type
_entity.pdbx_description
1 polymer ?
#
loop_
_entity_poly.entity_id
_entity_poly.type
_entity_poly.pdbx_seq_one_letter_code
_entity_poly.pdbx_strand_id
1 'polypeptide(L)'
;MGEGVDPTQMCQSLVDKVAQSKQLMAITDPDLLVLFEDWFEELEDEIISLAAEHGPQNAEELARKVGLSSRGATFLLSKLKREGKL
;
A
#
# COMPACT_ATOMS: atom_id res chain seq x y z
N MET A 1 13.44 18.76 -28.20
CA MET A 1 12.97 17.36 -28.15
C MET A 1 12.57 17.09 -26.73
N GLY A 2 11.30 16.75 -26.49
CA GLY A 2 10.67 16.83 -25.17
C GLY A 2 11.27 15.89 -24.13
N GLU A 3 11.84 16.47 -23.08
CA GLU A 3 12.16 15.78 -21.83
C GLU A 3 10.85 15.47 -21.08
N GLY A 4 10.30 14.30 -21.32
CA GLY A 4 9.24 13.72 -20.50
C GLY A 4 9.88 12.81 -19.46
N VAL A 5 10.21 13.34 -18.28
CA VAL A 5 10.40 12.48 -17.10
C VAL A 5 9.07 11.84 -16.77
N ASP A 6 8.99 10.51 -16.86
CA ASP A 6 7.81 9.75 -16.45
C ASP A 6 7.52 10.07 -14.98
N PRO A 7 6.32 10.60 -14.65
CA PRO A 7 5.94 10.95 -13.28
C PRO A 7 6.11 9.78 -12.30
N THR A 8 5.98 8.55 -12.78
CA THR A 8 6.15 7.32 -12.02
C THR A 8 7.62 7.11 -11.63
N GLN A 9 8.54 7.39 -12.55
CA GLN A 9 9.99 7.29 -12.28
C GLN A 9 10.51 8.40 -11.38
N MET A 10 9.89 9.59 -11.43
CA MET A 10 10.23 10.68 -10.51
C MET A 10 9.79 10.35 -9.07
N CYS A 11 8.59 9.80 -8.89
CA CYS A 11 8.13 9.32 -7.59
C CYS A 11 9.00 8.18 -7.07
N GLN A 12 9.39 7.23 -7.93
CA GLN A 12 10.28 6.14 -7.57
C GLN A 12 11.67 6.65 -7.15
N SER A 13 12.25 7.60 -7.90
CA SER A 13 13.55 8.18 -7.58
C SER A 13 13.55 9.00 -6.29
N LEU A 14 12.42 9.62 -5.94
CA LEU A 14 12.27 10.33 -4.66
C LEU A 14 12.11 9.35 -3.50
N VAL A 15 11.37 8.27 -3.67
CA VAL A 15 11.26 7.16 -2.68
C VAL A 15 12.62 6.51 -2.47
N ASP A 16 13.35 6.22 -3.54
CA ASP A 16 14.65 5.57 -3.49
C ASP A 16 15.72 6.46 -2.82
N LYS A 17 15.67 7.79 -3.05
CA LYS A 17 16.58 8.76 -2.40
C LYS A 17 16.22 9.07 -0.95
N VAL A 18 14.94 9.03 -0.58
CA VAL A 18 14.47 9.16 0.81
C VAL A 18 14.86 7.92 1.63
N ALA A 19 14.82 6.73 1.02
CA ALA A 19 15.36 5.50 1.59
C ALA A 19 16.88 5.60 1.85
N GLN A 20 17.62 6.31 1.00
CA GLN A 20 19.08 6.27 1.00
C GLN A 20 19.76 7.12 2.09
N SER A 21 19.12 8.12 2.69
CA SER A 21 19.89 9.12 3.45
C SER A 21 19.86 9.01 4.98
N LYS A 22 18.74 8.67 5.64
CA LYS A 22 18.69 8.58 7.14
C LYS A 22 17.65 7.64 7.76
N GLN A 23 16.74 7.03 7.00
CA GLN A 23 15.63 6.20 7.55
C GLN A 23 15.89 4.68 7.55
N LEU A 24 17.05 4.24 7.06
CA LEU A 24 17.33 2.83 6.83
C LEU A 24 17.49 2.00 8.12
N MET A 25 17.75 2.63 9.28
CA MET A 25 17.87 1.90 10.55
C MET A 25 16.53 1.38 11.09
N ALA A 26 15.41 2.04 10.78
CA ALA A 26 14.08 1.60 11.21
C ALA A 26 13.46 0.54 10.28
N ILE A 27 13.98 0.40 9.06
CA ILE A 27 13.56 -0.60 8.07
C ILE A 27 14.33 -1.93 8.27
N THR A 28 15.43 -1.92 9.02
CA THR A 28 16.29 -3.09 9.25
C THR A 28 16.13 -3.76 10.60
N ASP A 29 15.24 -3.28 11.47
CA ASP A 29 14.93 -3.99 12.72
C ASP A 29 14.02 -5.18 12.38
N PRO A 30 14.52 -6.43 12.49
CA PRO A 30 13.76 -7.61 12.11
C PRO A 30 12.44 -7.74 12.90
N ASP A 31 12.43 -7.29 14.15
CA ASP A 31 11.25 -7.39 15.01
C ASP A 31 10.17 -6.40 14.57
N LEU A 32 10.56 -5.19 14.14
CA LEU A 32 9.61 -4.20 13.58
C LEU A 32 9.08 -4.62 12.21
N LEU A 33 9.91 -5.29 11.39
CA LEU A 33 9.48 -5.80 10.10
C LEU A 33 8.40 -6.86 10.24
N VAL A 34 8.57 -7.82 11.15
CA VAL A 34 7.55 -8.85 11.44
C VAL A 34 6.25 -8.21 11.89
N LEU A 35 6.28 -7.25 12.80
CA LEU A 35 5.08 -6.55 13.25
C LEU A 35 4.37 -5.78 12.12
N PHE A 36 5.14 -5.21 11.20
CA PHE A 36 4.58 -4.55 10.02
C PHE A 36 3.92 -5.56 9.08
N GLU A 37 4.57 -6.70 8.83
CA GLU A 37 4.03 -7.79 8.01
C GLU A 37 2.73 -8.35 8.59
N ASP A 38 2.72 -8.67 9.89
CA ASP A 38 1.53 -9.16 10.60
C ASP A 38 0.38 -8.15 10.51
N TRP A 39 0.64 -6.88 10.83
CA TRP A 39 -0.37 -5.82 10.74
C TRP A 39 -0.89 -5.64 9.31
N PHE A 40 -0.01 -5.77 8.31
CA PHE A 40 -0.39 -5.63 6.91
C PHE A 40 -1.25 -6.81 6.42
N GLU A 41 -0.98 -8.03 6.90
CA GLU A 41 -1.80 -9.22 6.63
C GLU A 41 -3.19 -9.09 7.29
N GLU A 42 -3.26 -8.68 8.55
CA GLU A 42 -4.53 -8.41 9.25
C GLU A 42 -5.38 -7.38 8.49
N LEU A 43 -4.74 -6.34 7.95
CA LEU A 43 -5.39 -5.31 7.15
C LEU A 43 -5.95 -5.88 5.82
N GLU A 44 -5.23 -6.79 5.17
CA GLU A 44 -5.73 -7.47 3.97
C GLU A 44 -6.96 -8.32 4.27
N ASP A 45 -6.92 -9.08 5.36
CA ASP A 45 -8.02 -9.94 5.79
C ASP A 45 -9.28 -9.14 6.15
N GLU A 46 -9.11 -7.98 6.79
CA GLU A 46 -10.23 -7.06 7.05
C GLU A 46 -10.88 -6.58 5.74
N ILE A 47 -10.07 -6.20 4.75
CA ILE A 47 -10.55 -5.73 3.45
C ILE A 47 -11.30 -6.83 2.69
N ILE A 48 -10.78 -8.06 2.72
CA ILE A 48 -11.43 -9.23 2.12
C ILE A 48 -12.77 -9.50 2.81
N SER A 49 -12.79 -9.46 4.14
CA SER A 49 -14.01 -9.66 4.94
C SER A 49 -15.06 -8.60 4.62
N LEU A 50 -14.66 -7.33 4.52
CA LEU A 50 -15.53 -6.23 4.13
C LEU A 50 -16.12 -6.41 2.73
N ALA A 51 -15.31 -6.88 1.78
CA ALA A 51 -15.75 -7.15 0.42
C ALA A 51 -16.70 -8.35 0.34
N ALA A 52 -16.50 -9.37 1.17
CA ALA A 52 -17.40 -10.51 1.28
C ALA A 52 -18.77 -10.12 1.88
N GLU A 53 -18.79 -9.25 2.89
CA GLU A 53 -20.03 -8.83 3.56
C GLU A 53 -20.83 -7.80 2.74
N HIS A 54 -20.16 -6.83 2.13
CA HIS A 54 -20.81 -5.68 1.48
C HIS A 54 -20.74 -5.71 -0.05
N GLY A 55 -20.12 -6.73 -0.63
CA GLY A 55 -19.82 -6.81 -2.06
C GLY A 55 -18.65 -5.92 -2.49
N PRO A 56 -18.36 -5.85 -3.81
CA PRO A 56 -17.22 -5.10 -4.33
C PRO A 56 -17.24 -3.62 -3.89
N GLN A 57 -16.21 -3.19 -3.17
CA GLN A 57 -16.03 -1.81 -2.73
C GLN A 57 -15.07 -1.07 -3.66
N ASN A 58 -15.31 0.22 -3.87
CA ASN A 58 -14.33 1.10 -4.52
C ASN A 58 -13.29 1.64 -3.51
N ALA A 59 -12.20 2.20 -4.01
CA ALA A 59 -11.08 2.67 -3.18
C ALA A 59 -11.47 3.77 -2.18
N GLU A 60 -12.46 4.61 -2.52
CA GLU A 60 -12.90 5.70 -1.65
C GLU A 60 -13.74 5.19 -0.47
N GLU A 61 -14.61 4.22 -0.72
CA GLU A 61 -15.37 3.54 0.34
C GLU A 61 -14.44 2.80 1.29
N LEU A 62 -13.46 2.10 0.74
CA LEU A 62 -12.48 1.36 1.53
C LEU A 62 -11.63 2.30 2.40
N ALA A 63 -11.15 3.39 1.82
CA ALA A 63 -10.39 4.42 2.54
C ALA A 63 -11.16 4.94 3.77
N ARG A 64 -12.47 5.20 3.63
CA ARG A 64 -13.30 5.68 4.74
C ARG A 64 -13.56 4.61 5.80
N LYS A 65 -13.81 3.37 5.40
CA LYS A 65 -14.15 2.28 6.33
C LYS A 65 -12.95 1.82 7.17
N VAL A 66 -11.79 1.72 6.53
CA VAL A 66 -10.56 1.15 7.12
C VAL A 66 -9.60 2.24 7.62
N GLY A 67 -9.94 3.52 7.44
CA GLY A 67 -9.11 4.63 7.90
C GLY A 67 -7.81 4.81 7.08
N LEU A 68 -7.83 4.37 5.82
CA LEU A 68 -6.67 4.50 4.92
C LEU A 68 -6.73 5.79 4.10
N SER A 69 -5.56 6.23 3.65
CA SER A 69 -5.52 7.22 2.56
C SER A 69 -6.07 6.63 1.26
N SER A 70 -6.60 7.46 0.37
CA SER A 70 -7.08 7.02 -0.95
C SER A 70 -6.00 6.29 -1.76
N ARG A 71 -4.73 6.71 -1.60
CA ARG A 71 -3.58 6.04 -2.23
C ARG A 71 -3.36 4.64 -1.66
N GLY A 72 -3.40 4.48 -0.32
CA GLY A 72 -3.28 3.18 0.34
C GLY A 72 -4.40 2.23 -0.04
N ALA A 73 -5.65 2.71 -0.05
CA ALA A 73 -6.81 1.92 -0.46
C ALA A 73 -6.74 1.48 -1.93
N THR A 74 -6.28 2.36 -2.82
CA THR A 74 -6.08 2.02 -4.25
C THR A 74 -5.00 0.95 -4.41
N PHE A 75 -3.89 1.09 -3.67
CA PHE A 75 -2.80 0.13 -3.68
C PHE A 75 -3.26 -1.26 -3.22
N LEU A 76 -3.94 -1.35 -2.07
CA LEU A 76 -4.43 -2.62 -1.52
C LEU A 76 -5.46 -3.29 -2.43
N LEU A 77 -6.42 -2.55 -2.96
CA LEU A 77 -7.38 -3.12 -3.93
C LEU A 77 -6.69 -3.67 -5.18
N SER A 78 -5.70 -2.95 -5.70
CA SER A 78 -4.94 -3.40 -6.87
C SER A 78 -4.07 -4.62 -6.56
N LYS A 79 -3.50 -4.69 -5.36
CA LYS A 79 -2.72 -5.84 -4.88
C LYS A 79 -3.62 -7.07 -4.76
N LEU A 80 -4.73 -6.98 -4.02
CA LEU A 80 -5.63 -8.10 -3.75
C LEU A 80 -6.29 -8.65 -5.03
N LYS A 81 -6.68 -7.78 -5.98
CA LYS A 81 -7.18 -8.21 -7.30
C LYS A 81 -6.12 -8.95 -8.12
N ARG A 82 -4.86 -8.49 -8.08
CA ARG A 82 -3.74 -9.16 -8.77
C ARG A 82 -3.46 -10.54 -8.16
N GLU A 83 -3.69 -10.70 -6.86
CA GLU A 83 -3.54 -11.97 -6.13
C GLU A 83 -4.77 -12.88 -6.25
N GLY A 84 -5.87 -12.42 -6.86
CA GLY A 84 -7.11 -13.18 -7.00
C GLY A 84 -7.87 -13.38 -5.68
N LYS A 85 -7.57 -12.56 -4.66
CA LYS A 85 -8.25 -12.54 -3.35
C LYS A 85 -9.54 -11.72 -3.36
N LEU A 86 -9.71 -10.86 -4.37
CA LEU A 86 -10.90 -10.01 -4.64
C LEU A 86 -11.35 -10.11 -6.09
#